data_AF-A0A3D9G2J0-F1
#
_entry.id   AF-A0A3D9G2J0-F1
#
_cell.length_a   1.000
_cell.length_b   1.000
_cell.length_c   1.000
_cell.angle_alpha   90.00
_cell.angle_beta   90.00
_cell.angle_gamma   90.00
#
_symmetry.space_group_name_H-M   'P 1'
#
loop_
_entity.id
_entity.type
_entity.pdbx_description
1 polymer ?
#
loop_
_entity_poly.entity_id
_entity_poly.type
_entity_poly.pdbx_seq_one_letter_code
_entity_poly.pdbx_strand_id
1 'polypeptide(L)'
;MKIFRKISGCILIVLASIFSFSTVLALAKAILVDCVREINNNTAQGIGYLFGTLIMGTLFVLLIIYMFKSGFRLVRTKPVVQDSIDDIGVL
;
A
#
# COMPACT_ATOMS: atom_id res chain seq x y z
N MET A 1 12.18 -10.57 20.39
CA MET A 1 11.69 -10.43 18.99
C MET A 1 10.78 -9.22 18.70
N LYS A 2 10.52 -8.30 19.67
CA LYS A 2 9.67 -7.11 19.42
C LYS A 2 10.33 -6.07 18.48
N ILE A 3 11.66 -5.97 18.51
CA ILE A 3 12.44 -5.02 17.69
C ILE A 3 12.43 -5.41 16.20
N PHE A 4 12.69 -6.69 15.87
CA PHE A 4 12.62 -7.19 14.49
C PHE A 4 11.27 -6.93 13.83
N ARG A 5 10.18 -7.05 14.59
CA ARG A 5 8.81 -6.78 14.11
C ARG A 5 8.56 -5.31 13.78
N LYS A 6 9.19 -4.38 14.51
CA LYS A 6 9.14 -2.94 14.21
C LYS A 6 9.98 -2.59 12.98
N ILE A 7 11.19 -3.16 12.87
CA ILE A 7 12.08 -2.94 11.72
C ILE A 7 11.43 -3.43 10.44
N SER A 8 10.88 -4.65 10.42
CA SER A 8 10.18 -5.18 9.25
C SER A 8 8.94 -4.37 8.90
N GLY A 9 8.20 -3.87 9.91
CA GLY A 9 7.08 -2.95 9.71
C GLY A 9 7.49 -1.63 9.05
N CYS A 10 8.57 -0.99 9.50
CA CYS A 10 9.10 0.22 8.87
C CYS A 10 9.57 -0.02 7.43
N ILE A 11 10.30 -1.12 7.18
CA ILE A 11 10.73 -1.49 5.83
C ILE A 11 9.52 -1.67 4.92
N LEU A 12 8.47 -2.35 5.40
CA LEU A 12 7.24 -2.57 4.63
C LEU A 12 6.56 -1.25 4.26
N ILE A 13 6.54 -0.27 5.17
CA ILE A 13 5.98 1.07 4.92
C ILE A 13 6.82 1.82 3.88
N VAL A 14 8.15 1.80 3.99
CA VAL A 14 9.05 2.45 3.01
C VAL A 14 8.86 1.85 1.63
N LEU A 15 8.82 0.51 1.52
CA LEU A 15 8.55 -0.18 0.27
C LEU A 15 7.17 0.18 -0.28
N ALA A 16 6.14 0.21 0.57
CA ALA A 16 4.79 0.60 0.15
C ALA A 16 4.74 2.04 -0.40
N SER A 17 5.48 2.98 0.21
CA SER A 17 5.59 4.35 -0.29
C SER A 17 6.25 4.42 -1.67
N ILE A 18 7.36 3.71 -1.87
CA ILE A 18 8.03 3.63 -3.17
C ILE A 18 7.09 3.00 -4.22
N PHE A 19 6.44 1.90 -3.85
CA PHE A 19 5.49 1.22 -4.72
C PHE A 19 4.31 2.12 -5.10
N SER A 20 3.78 2.89 -4.14
CA SER A 20 2.72 3.86 -4.38
C SER A 20 3.14 4.91 -5.40
N PHE A 21 4.33 5.48 -5.25
CA PHE A 21 4.83 6.50 -6.18
C PHE A 21 5.03 5.93 -7.59
N SER A 22 5.62 4.74 -7.69
CA SER A 22 5.81 4.03 -8.97
C SER A 22 4.47 3.70 -9.65
N THR A 23 3.47 3.25 -8.88
CA THR A 23 2.14 2.91 -9.41
C THR A 23 1.42 4.14 -9.96
N VAL A 24 1.51 5.28 -9.28
CA VAL A 24 0.95 6.55 -9.75
C VAL A 24 1.59 6.98 -11.08
N LEU A 25 2.93 6.94 -11.17
CA LEU A 25 3.64 7.26 -12.42
C LEU A 25 3.28 6.31 -13.57
N ALA A 26 3.19 5.01 -13.28
CA ALA A 26 2.81 4.00 -14.26
C ALA A 26 1.38 4.20 -14.77
N LEU A 27 0.43 4.47 -13.87
CA LEU A 27 -0.96 4.75 -14.24
C LEU A 27 -1.10 6.05 -15.04
N ALA A 28 -0.39 7.11 -14.63
CA ALA A 28 -0.40 8.37 -15.37
C ALA A 28 0.12 8.18 -16.80
N LYS A 29 1.24 7.46 -16.98
CA LYS A 29 1.77 7.15 -18.30
C LYS A 29 0.80 6.28 -19.13
N ALA A 30 0.26 5.24 -18.53
CA ALA A 30 -0.66 4.32 -19.21
C ALA A 30 -1.94 5.03 -19.69
N ILE A 31 -2.52 5.91 -18.87
CA ILE A 31 -3.76 6.61 -19.21
C ILE A 31 -3.50 7.77 -20.18
N LEU A 32 -2.48 8.60 -19.93
CA LEU A 32 -2.27 9.84 -20.70
C LEU A 32 -1.56 9.62 -22.03
N VAL A 33 -0.67 8.62 -22.11
CA VAL A 33 0.17 8.40 -23.29
C VAL A 33 -0.28 7.15 -24.04
N ASP A 34 -0.25 6.00 -23.38
CA ASP A 34 -0.41 4.71 -24.05
C ASP A 34 -1.87 4.48 -24.48
N CYS A 35 -2.85 4.85 -23.65
CA CYS A 35 -4.26 4.73 -24.00
C CYS A 35 -4.66 5.64 -25.18
N VAL A 36 -4.21 6.90 -25.18
CA VAL A 36 -4.48 7.83 -26.29
C VAL A 36 -3.88 7.30 -27.60
N ARG A 37 -2.66 6.76 -27.53
CA ARG A 37 -2.00 6.14 -28.69
C ARG A 37 -2.77 4.93 -29.21
N GLU A 38 -3.23 4.05 -28.32
CA GLU A 38 -3.99 2.85 -28.71
C GLU A 38 -5.37 3.20 -29.26
N ILE A 39 -6.08 4.17 -28.70
CA ILE A 39 -7.38 4.63 -29.21
C ILE A 39 -7.24 5.18 -30.64
N ASN A 40 -6.17 5.93 -30.92
CA ASN A 40 -5.90 6.48 -32.25
C ASN A 40 -5.58 5.39 -33.30
N ASN A 41 -5.00 4.27 -32.88
CA ASN A 41 -4.69 3.16 -33.78
C ASN A 41 -5.90 2.24 -34.00
N ASN A 42 -6.57 1.84 -32.91
CA ASN A 42 -7.75 0.98 -32.95
C ASN A 42 -8.57 1.20 -31.68
N THR A 43 -9.78 1.74 -31.84
CA THR A 43 -10.66 2.08 -30.72
C THR A 43 -11.00 0.88 -29.84
N ALA A 44 -11.21 -0.31 -30.42
CA ALA A 44 -11.50 -1.53 -29.64
C ALA A 44 -10.31 -1.95 -28.78
N GLN A 45 -9.09 -1.83 -29.32
CA GLN A 45 -7.85 -2.12 -28.61
C GLN A 45 -7.59 -1.08 -27.50
N GLY A 46 -7.81 0.21 -27.78
CA GLY A 46 -7.68 1.28 -26.80
C GLY A 46 -8.64 1.15 -25.62
N ILE A 47 -9.90 0.77 -25.87
CA ILE A 47 -10.89 0.48 -24.80
C ILE A 47 -10.45 -0.73 -23.98
N GLY A 48 -10.02 -1.82 -24.63
CA GLY A 48 -9.52 -3.01 -23.94
C GLY A 48 -8.30 -2.71 -23.06
N TYR A 49 -7.37 -1.89 -23.56
CA TYR A 49 -6.21 -1.42 -22.82
C TYR A 49 -6.63 -0.61 -21.59
N LEU A 50 -7.50 0.41 -21.77
CA LEU A 50 -7.99 1.24 -20.68
C LEU A 50 -8.64 0.40 -19.57
N PHE A 51 -9.49 -0.55 -19.95
CA PHE A 51 -10.19 -1.41 -18.99
C PHE A 51 -9.20 -2.31 -18.22
N GLY A 52 -8.24 -2.90 -18.92
CA GLY A 52 -7.17 -3.69 -18.30
C GLY A 52 -6.31 -2.87 -17.33
N THR A 53 -5.94 -1.66 -17.73
CA THR A 53 -5.17 -0.72 -16.90
C THR A 53 -5.95 -0.31 -15.65
N LEU A 54 -7.25 -0.05 -15.76
CA LEU A 54 -8.09 0.30 -14.60
C LEU A 54 -8.23 -0.87 -13.62
N ILE A 55 -8.43 -2.09 -14.13
CA ILE A 55 -8.52 -3.29 -13.27
C ILE A 55 -7.20 -3.50 -12.54
N MET A 56 -6.07 -3.50 -13.25
CA MET A 56 -4.77 -3.69 -12.62
C MET A 56 -4.38 -2.54 -11.68
N GLY A 57 -4.71 -1.30 -12.05
CA GLY A 57 -4.53 -0.14 -11.19
C GLY A 57 -5.28 -0.30 -9.87
N THR A 58 -6.54 -0.75 -9.94
CA THR A 58 -7.35 -1.03 -8.74
C THR A 58 -6.70 -2.11 -7.85
N LEU A 59 -6.20 -3.20 -8.45
CA LEU A 59 -5.51 -4.26 -7.71
C LEU A 59 -4.24 -3.76 -7.02
N PHE A 60 -3.43 -2.94 -7.70
CA PHE A 60 -2.24 -2.34 -7.08
C PHE A 60 -2.59 -1.39 -5.95
N VAL A 61 -3.63 -0.56 -6.10
CA VAL A 61 -4.10 0.32 -5.02
C VAL A 61 -4.52 -0.49 -3.79
N LEU A 62 -5.29 -1.56 -3.98
CA LEU A 62 -5.68 -2.46 -2.88
C LEU A 62 -4.46 -3.11 -2.21
N LEU A 63 -3.49 -3.54 -3.00
CA LEU A 63 -2.23 -4.11 -2.49
C LEU A 63 -1.45 -3.09 -1.66
N ILE A 64 -1.30 -1.86 -2.14
CA ILE A 64 -0.63 -0.77 -1.44
C ILE A 64 -1.33 -0.47 -0.10
N ILE A 65 -2.67 -0.36 -0.11
CA ILE A 65 -3.47 -0.16 1.10
C ILE A 65 -3.22 -1.31 2.09
N TYR A 66 -3.19 -2.56 1.60
CA TYR A 66 -2.91 -3.72 2.43
C TYR A 66 -1.49 -3.70 3.02
N MET A 67 -0.49 -3.29 2.24
CA MET A 67 0.89 -3.16 2.70
C MET A 67 1.00 -2.08 3.79
N PHE A 68 0.42 -0.90 3.59
CA PHE A 68 0.40 0.13 4.62
C PHE A 68 -0.32 -0.35 5.88
N LYS A 69 -1.52 -0.93 5.75
CA LYS A 69 -2.29 -1.46 6.88
C LYS A 69 -1.50 -2.51 7.66
N SER A 70 -0.81 -3.41 6.96
CA SER A 70 0.03 -4.45 7.58
C SER A 70 1.28 -3.86 8.23
N GLY A 71 1.94 -2.90 7.58
CA GLY A 71 3.12 -2.21 8.08
C GLY A 71 2.81 -1.43 9.36
N PHE A 72 1.75 -0.64 9.36
CA PHE A 72 1.29 0.06 10.56
C PHE A 72 0.89 -0.92 11.67
N ARG A 73 0.21 -2.03 11.35
CA ARG A 73 -0.13 -3.06 12.34
C ARG A 73 1.10 -3.72 12.96
N LEU A 74 2.19 -3.88 12.20
CA LEU A 74 3.47 -4.41 12.68
C LEU A 74 4.20 -3.42 13.59
N VAL A 75 4.16 -2.13 13.27
CA VAL A 75 4.81 -1.07 14.05
C VAL A 75 4.04 -0.72 15.33
N ARG A 76 2.70 -0.81 15.30
CA ARG A 76 1.84 -0.46 16.43
C ARG A 76 1.98 -1.52 17.54
N THR A 77 2.88 -1.26 18.49
CA THR A 77 2.92 -1.99 19.76
C THR A 77 1.59 -1.75 20.48
N LYS A 78 0.85 -2.82 20.80
CA LYS A 78 -0.22 -2.72 21.81
C LYS A 78 0.43 -2.11 23.07
N PRO A 79 -0.22 -1.15 23.76
CA PRO A 79 0.25 -0.74 25.06
C PRO A 79 0.37 -2.02 25.89
N VAL A 80 1.57 -2.29 26.38
CA VAL A 80 1.72 -3.25 27.46
C VAL A 80 0.97 -2.58 28.59
N VAL A 81 -0.18 -3.14 28.98
CA VAL A 81 -0.76 -2.83 30.27
C VAL A 81 0.35 -3.20 31.24
N GLN A 82 1.10 -2.20 31.67
CA GLN A 82 1.89 -2.34 32.88
C GLN A 82 0.81 -2.50 33.92
N ASP A 83 0.55 -3.74 34.34
CA ASP A 83 -0.02 -3.96 35.66
C ASP A 83 0.96 -3.25 36.60
N SER A 84 0.58 -2.03 36.98
CA SER A 84 1.30 -1.25 37.95
C SER A 84 1.29 -2.10 39.20
N ILE A 85 2.48 -2.55 39.61
CA ILE A 85 2.70 -3.20 40.90
C ILE A 85 2.18 -2.30 42.03
N ASP A 86 1.95 -1.00 41.77
CA ASP A 86 1.29 0.00 42.62
C ASP A 86 -0.19 -0.24 42.98
N ASP A 87 -0.84 -1.32 42.49
CA ASP A 87 -1.98 -1.95 43.23
C ASP A 87 -1.47 -2.78 44.43
N ILE A 88 -0.43 -2.25 45.07
CA ILE A 88 0.00 -2.50 46.45
C ILE A 88 -1.19 -2.22 47.34
N GLY A 89 -1.54 -3.15 48.24
CA GLY A 89 -1.72 -2.85 49.68
C GLY A 89 -2.38 -1.54 50.09
N VAL A 90 -3.34 -1.02 49.32
CA VAL A 90 -4.22 0.08 49.70
C VAL A 90 -5.35 -0.55 50.51
N LEU A 91 -5.02 -0.80 51.79
CA LEU A 91 -5.92 -1.09 52.92
C LEU A 91 -6.84 -2.31 52.83
#